data_AF-A0AAE4J7D3-F1
#
_entry.id   AF-A0AAE4J7D3-F1
#
_cell.length_a   1.000
_cell.length_b   1.000
_cell.length_c   1.000
_cell.angle_alpha   90.00
_cell.angle_beta   90.00
_cell.angle_gamma   90.00
#
_symmetry.space_group_name_H-M   'P 1'
#
loop_
_entity.id
_entity.type
_entity.pdbx_description
1 polymer ?
#
loop_
_entity_poly.entity_id
_entity_poly.type
_entity_poly.pdbx_seq_one_letter_code
_entity_poly.pdbx_strand_id
1 'polypeptide(L)'
;MTIASTTFDVVAELLAELVGDAEVLGVEITPDTTFHEDLQLESIDLVTFASILAEHFGPAVNLAEYLAEKDLDDVIGLTVGDIARFVGERTCPR
;
A
#
# COMPACT_ATOMS: atom_id res chain seq x y z
N MET A 1 7.92 23.69 -2.34
CA MET A 1 7.65 22.27 -2.66
C MET A 1 6.31 21.96 -2.01
N THR A 2 5.25 22.03 -2.80
CA THR A 2 3.86 21.99 -2.30
C THR A 2 3.47 20.54 -2.16
N ILE A 3 3.68 19.97 -0.97
CA ILE A 3 3.14 18.66 -0.62
C ILE A 3 1.65 18.83 -0.33
N ALA A 4 0.82 18.73 -1.36
CA ALA A 4 -0.48 18.13 -1.17
C ALA A 4 -0.19 16.64 -0.94
N SER A 5 0.01 16.23 0.32
CA SER A 5 0.24 14.82 0.66
C SER A 5 -1.02 14.03 0.30
N THR A 6 -1.04 13.53 -0.93
CA THR A 6 -2.03 12.54 -1.36
C THR A 6 -1.74 11.25 -0.62
N THR A 7 -2.78 10.55 -0.18
CA THR A 7 -2.67 9.26 0.53
C THR A 7 -1.72 8.29 -0.16
N PHE A 8 -1.68 8.31 -1.49
CA PHE A 8 -0.74 7.54 -2.32
C PHE A 8 0.73 7.80 -1.98
N ASP A 9 1.13 9.05 -1.80
CA ASP A 9 2.52 9.45 -1.54
C ASP A 9 3.03 8.84 -0.22
N VAL A 10 2.18 8.87 0.80
CA VAL A 10 2.45 8.26 2.11
C VAL A 10 2.51 6.73 2.01
N VAL A 11 1.59 6.11 1.26
CA VAL A 11 1.59 4.65 1.03
C VAL A 11 2.86 4.22 0.30
N ALA A 12 3.29 4.97 -0.72
CA ALA A 12 4.50 4.70 -1.48
C ALA A 12 5.77 4.85 -0.61
N GLU A 13 5.82 5.87 0.24
CA GLU A 13 6.94 6.08 1.18
C GLU A 13 7.04 4.92 2.18
N LEU A 14 5.93 4.54 2.83
CA LEU A 14 5.89 3.42 3.78
C LEU A 14 6.28 2.09 3.13
N LEU A 15 5.88 1.91 1.87
CA LEU A 15 6.22 0.72 1.11
C LEU A 15 7.72 0.67 0.80
N ALA A 16 8.28 1.80 0.38
CA ALA A 16 9.71 1.92 0.13
C ALA A 16 10.56 1.68 1.40
N GLU A 17 10.09 2.13 2.57
CA GLU A 17 10.75 1.82 3.84
C GLU A 17 10.71 0.32 4.16
N LEU A 18 9.61 -0.36 3.85
CA LEU A 18 9.45 -1.80 4.12
C LEU A 18 10.30 -2.68 3.19
N VAL A 19 10.33 -2.37 1.89
CA VAL A 19 11.09 -3.15 0.89
C VAL A 19 12.60 -2.92 1.02
N GLY A 20 13.00 -1.82 1.68
CA GLY A 20 14.38 -1.44 1.87
C GLY A 20 14.82 -0.47 0.78
N ASP A 21 14.81 0.82 1.13
CA ASP A 21 15.19 1.98 0.32
C ASP A 21 14.49 2.10 -1.04
N ALA A 22 13.73 3.20 -1.21
CA ALA A 22 13.19 3.63 -2.52
C ALA A 22 14.29 3.69 -3.60
N GLU A 23 15.54 3.97 -3.19
CA GLU A 23 16.71 3.99 -4.07
C GLU A 23 17.12 2.59 -4.58
N VAL A 24 16.80 1.51 -3.86
CA VAL A 24 17.12 0.13 -4.25
C VAL A 24 16.11 -0.41 -5.26
N LEU A 25 14.83 0.00 -5.16
CA LEU A 25 13.80 -0.38 -6.11
C LEU A 25 14.06 0.20 -7.51
N GLY A 26 14.64 1.41 -7.61
CA GLY A 26 14.93 2.06 -8.90
C GLY A 26 13.70 2.18 -9.84
N VAL A 27 12.51 1.97 -9.28
CA VAL A 27 11.22 1.85 -9.95
C VAL A 27 10.35 2.98 -9.41
N GLU A 28 9.78 3.74 -10.33
CA GLU A 28 8.77 4.74 -10.01
C GLU A 28 7.51 3.98 -9.55
N ILE A 29 7.16 4.08 -8.26
CA ILE A 29 5.89 3.54 -7.77
C ILE A 29 4.78 4.37 -8.40
N THR A 30 3.99 3.73 -9.24
CA THR A 30 2.83 4.34 -9.90
C THR A 30 1.55 3.75 -9.31
N PRO A 31 0.37 4.38 -9.51
CA PRO A 31 -0.90 3.76 -9.13
C PRO A 31 -1.19 2.44 -9.85
N ASP A 32 -0.50 2.14 -10.95
CA ASP A 32 -0.62 0.89 -11.72
C ASP A 32 0.36 -0.20 -11.24
N THR A 33 1.34 0.16 -10.39
CA THR A 33 2.33 -0.76 -9.82
C THR A 33 1.64 -1.84 -9.00
N THR A 34 1.91 -3.11 -9.32
CA THR A 34 1.36 -4.30 -8.64
C THR A 34 2.24 -4.77 -7.49
N PHE A 35 1.61 -5.22 -6.41
CA PHE A 35 2.33 -5.72 -5.22
C PHE A 35 3.09 -7.02 -5.47
N HIS A 36 2.50 -7.93 -6.25
CA HIS A 36 3.08 -9.25 -6.47
C HIS A 36 4.02 -9.33 -7.69
N GLU A 37 3.72 -8.58 -8.74
CA GLU A 37 4.44 -8.69 -10.02
C GLU A 37 5.55 -7.63 -10.15
N ASP A 38 5.24 -6.38 -9.84
CA ASP A 38 6.18 -5.25 -9.96
C ASP A 38 7.06 -5.11 -8.71
N LEU A 39 6.45 -5.19 -7.52
CA LEU A 39 7.17 -5.08 -6.25
C LEU A 39 7.68 -6.42 -5.72
N GLN A 40 7.22 -7.53 -6.31
CA GLN A 40 7.57 -8.90 -5.91
C GLN A 40 7.49 -9.15 -4.39
N LEU A 41 6.53 -8.52 -3.71
CA LEU A 41 6.39 -8.67 -2.27
C LEU A 41 6.02 -10.11 -1.92
N GLU A 42 6.68 -10.62 -0.88
CA GLU A 42 6.24 -11.87 -0.30
C GLU A 42 4.94 -11.67 0.48
N SER A 43 4.15 -12.74 0.65
CA SER A 43 2.93 -12.69 1.46
C SER A 43 3.17 -12.16 2.87
N ILE A 44 4.37 -12.36 3.42
CA ILE A 44 4.76 -11.88 4.76
C ILE A 44 5.04 -10.38 4.80
N ASP A 45 5.65 -9.83 3.75
CA ASP A 45 5.89 -8.38 3.63
C ASP A 45 4.56 -7.65 3.54
N LEU A 46 3.62 -8.19 2.76
CA LEU A 46 2.31 -7.60 2.60
C LEU A 46 1.48 -7.60 3.91
N VAL A 47 1.59 -8.64 4.76
CA VAL A 47 0.97 -8.64 6.11
C VAL A 47 1.64 -7.61 7.03
N THR A 48 2.95 -7.44 6.91
CA THR A 48 3.72 -6.44 7.66
C THR A 48 3.30 -5.03 7.23
N PHE A 49 3.21 -4.79 5.92
CA PHE A 49 2.75 -3.54 5.33
C PHE A 49 1.34 -3.18 5.78
N ALA A 50 0.43 -4.17 5.76
CA ALA A 50 -0.93 -3.99 6.23
C ALA A 50 -1.00 -3.52 7.69
N SER A 51 -0.11 -4.05 8.54
CA SER A 51 -0.03 -3.67 9.94
C SER A 51 0.48 -2.23 10.09
N ILE A 52 1.54 -1.86 9.35
CA ILE A 52 2.10 -0.49 9.35
C ILE A 52 1.05 0.53 8.91
N LEU A 53 0.30 0.25 7.85
CA LEU A 53 -0.78 1.11 7.38
C LEU A 53 -1.85 1.31 8.45
N ALA A 54 -2.26 0.24 9.15
CA ALA A 54 -3.24 0.32 10.23
C ALA A 54 -2.71 1.12 11.44
N GLU A 55 -1.41 1.04 11.74
CA GLU A 55 -0.81 1.84 12.82
C GLU A 55 -0.68 3.33 12.43
N HIS A 56 -0.33 3.62 11.17
CA HIS A 56 -0.17 4.99 10.67
C HIS A 56 -1.50 5.72 10.46
N PHE A 57 -2.45 5.08 9.77
CA PHE A 57 -3.73 5.69 9.41
C PHE A 57 -4.84 5.38 10.42
N GLY A 58 -4.61 4.44 11.32
CA GLY A 58 -5.53 4.03 12.37
C GLY A 58 -6.25 2.70 12.06
N PRO A 59 -6.94 2.15 13.07
CA PRO A 59 -7.55 0.81 12.99
C PRO A 59 -8.66 0.69 11.93
N ALA A 60 -9.15 1.81 11.39
CA ALA A 60 -10.09 1.83 10.29
C ALA A 60 -9.46 1.44 8.94
N VAL A 61 -8.13 1.44 8.83
CA VAL A 61 -7.38 1.07 7.63
C VAL A 61 -6.73 -0.29 7.85
N ASN A 62 -7.54 -1.35 7.81
CA ASN A 62 -7.07 -2.71 7.99
C ASN A 62 -6.94 -3.42 6.63
N LEU A 63 -5.75 -3.33 6.03
CA LEU A 63 -5.48 -3.99 4.76
C LEU A 63 -5.48 -5.52 4.89
N ALA A 64 -5.04 -6.07 6.03
CA ALA A 64 -5.04 -7.52 6.23
C ALA A 64 -6.45 -8.10 6.24
N GLU A 65 -7.41 -7.38 6.84
CA GLU A 65 -8.84 -7.71 6.79
C GLU A 65 -9.38 -7.58 5.36
N TYR A 66 -9.06 -6.49 4.66
CA TYR A 66 -9.46 -6.28 3.26
C TYR A 66 -8.97 -7.39 2.32
N LEU A 67 -7.74 -7.86 2.52
CA LEU A 67 -7.15 -8.94 1.74
C LEU A 67 -7.69 -10.31 2.14
N ALA A 68 -8.06 -10.51 3.40
CA ALA A 68 -8.68 -11.75 3.86
C ALA A 68 -10.10 -11.96 3.28
N GLU A 69 -10.77 -10.88 2.87
CA GLU A 69 -12.05 -10.93 2.15
C GLU A 69 -11.89 -11.12 0.63
N LYS A 70 -10.66 -11.04 0.10
CA LYS A 70 -10.35 -11.16 -1.33
C LYS A 70 -9.84 -12.54 -1.70
N ASP A 71 -10.12 -12.95 -2.94
CA ASP A 71 -9.54 -14.14 -3.53
C ASP A 71 -8.05 -13.94 -3.86
N LEU A 72 -7.29 -15.03 -3.98
CA LEU A 72 -5.86 -14.97 -4.30
C LEU A 72 -5.60 -14.22 -5.62
N ASP A 73 -6.42 -14.43 -6.64
CA ASP A 73 -6.35 -13.69 -7.92
C ASP A 73 -6.49 -12.18 -7.75
N ASP A 74 -7.39 -11.74 -6.87
CA ASP A 74 -7.60 -10.33 -6.52
C ASP A 74 -6.39 -9.75 -5.78
N VAL A 75 -5.76 -10.54 -4.90
CA VAL A 75 -4.56 -10.12 -4.16
C VAL A 75 -3.34 -10.01 -5.08
N ILE A 76 -3.20 -10.92 -6.06
CA ILE A 76 -2.10 -10.90 -7.03
C ILE A 76 -2.22 -9.68 -7.96
N GLY A 77 -3.44 -9.35 -8.39
CA GLY A 77 -3.74 -8.20 -9.25
C GLY A 77 -3.83 -6.85 -8.52
N LEU A 78 -3.55 -6.82 -7.22
CA LEU A 78 -3.73 -5.63 -6.40
C LEU A 78 -2.63 -4.60 -6.70
N THR A 79 -3.03 -3.35 -6.90
CA THR A 79 -2.12 -2.24 -7.21
C THR A 79 -2.00 -1.25 -6.07
N VAL A 80 -0.91 -0.48 -6.04
CA VAL A 80 -0.69 0.58 -5.04
C VAL A 80 -1.79 1.65 -5.11
N GLY A 81 -2.32 1.92 -6.31
CA GLY A 81 -3.45 2.83 -6.49
C GLY A 81 -4.72 2.37 -5.78
N ASP A 82 -5.02 1.07 -5.81
CA ASP A 82 -6.19 0.48 -5.15
C ASP A 82 -6.10 0.63 -3.62
N ILE A 83 -4.91 0.39 -3.05
CA ILE A 83 -4.68 0.58 -1.62
C ILE A 83 -4.77 2.06 -1.25
N ALA A 84 -4.10 2.94 -1.99
CA ALA A 84 -4.16 4.37 -1.73
C ALA A 84 -5.59 4.91 -1.76
N ARG A 85 -6.41 4.40 -2.68
CA ARG A 85 -7.84 4.71 -2.74
C ARG A 85 -8.58 4.19 -1.50
N PHE A 86 -8.41 2.93 -1.14
CA PHE A 86 -9.02 2.32 0.05
C PHE A 86 -8.68 3.12 1.33
N VAL A 87 -7.40 3.45 1.51
CA VAL A 87 -6.93 4.26 2.64
C VAL A 87 -7.55 5.65 2.59
N GLY A 88 -7.61 6.29 1.42
CA GLY A 88 -8.18 7.63 1.25
C GLY A 88 -9.68 7.69 1.58
N GLU A 89 -10.43 6.67 1.18
CA GLU A 89 -11.87 6.55 1.50
C GLU A 89 -12.12 6.36 3.01
N ARG A 90 -11.18 5.74 3.74
CA ARG A 90 -11.28 5.49 5.19
C ARG A 90 -10.74 6.65 6.05
N THR A 91 -9.78 7.40 5.53
CA THR A 91 -9.05 8.46 6.27
C THR A 91 -9.56 9.86 5.98
N CYS A 92 -10.36 10.05 4.93
CA CYS A 92 -11.05 11.31 4.70
C CYS A 92 -12.43 11.28 5.38
N PRO A 93 -12.59 11.89 6.57
CA PRO A 93 -13.92 12.05 7.16
C PRO A 93 -14.72 13.00 6.26
N ARG A 94 -15.84 12.50 5.72
CA ARG A 94 -16.85 13.34 5.06
C ARG A 94 -17.54 14.28 6.03
#